data_AF-A0A7K4HAI3-F1
#
_entry.id   AF-A0A7K4HAI3-F1
#
_cell.length_a   1.000
_cell.length_b   1.000
_cell.length_c   1.000
_cell.angle_alpha   90.00
_cell.angle_beta   90.00
_cell.angle_gamma   90.00
#
_symmetry.space_group_name_H-M   'P 1'
#
loop_
_entity.id
_entity.type
_entity.pdbx_description
1 polymer ?
#
loop_
_entity_poly.entity_id
_entity_poly.type
_entity_poly.pdbx_seq_one_letter_code
_entity_poly.pdbx_strand_id
1 'polypeptide(L)'
;MKNEEKMETNLKKKLEVIDEDGLKIAYDKDDLERQFPQLMRELSNNKNSLKIKGIDYEIEQSEEINKVVQTSNYCEDIFNPGAIDFIRRCKNREEALEILDYLLGRSELNIQDYNSLKNRIKEEGGLEKFIAECGGLKTSGYYERKFPRKINLLNIDESKSENLD
;
A
#
# COMPACT_ATOMS: atom_id res chain seq x y z
N MET A 1 8.29 9.12 40.17
CA MET A 1 8.61 7.72 40.53
C MET A 1 7.43 7.01 41.21
N LYS A 2 7.22 7.06 42.54
CA LYS A 2 6.15 6.25 43.19
C LYS A 2 4.70 6.53 42.77
N ASN A 3 4.39 7.70 42.21
CA ASN A 3 3.02 8.06 41.78
C ASN A 3 2.72 7.68 40.32
N GLU A 4 3.72 7.71 39.43
CA GLU A 4 3.55 7.35 38.02
C GLU A 4 3.40 5.84 37.87
N GLU A 5 4.20 5.06 38.60
CA GLU A 5 4.09 3.60 38.66
C GLU A 5 2.72 3.15 39.20
N LYS A 6 2.14 3.92 40.12
CA LYS A 6 0.79 3.67 40.68
C LYS A 6 -0.34 4.00 39.70
N MET A 7 -0.13 4.97 38.81
CA MET A 7 -1.08 5.29 37.74
C MET A 7 -1.02 4.27 36.61
N GLU A 8 0.19 3.90 36.17
CA GLU A 8 0.38 2.88 35.13
C GLU A 8 -0.19 1.51 35.55
N THR A 9 -0.01 1.12 36.81
CA THR A 9 -0.57 -0.13 37.33
C THR A 9 -2.09 -0.11 37.41
N ASN A 10 -2.72 1.03 37.70
CA ASN A 10 -4.18 1.18 37.66
C ASN A 10 -4.72 1.18 36.22
N LEU A 11 -4.04 1.84 35.29
CA LEU A 11 -4.40 1.85 33.86
C LEU A 11 -4.33 0.44 33.26
N LYS A 12 -3.25 -0.30 33.55
CA LYS A 12 -3.09 -1.71 33.14
C LYS A 12 -4.15 -2.64 33.74
N LYS A 13 -4.70 -2.32 34.91
CA LYS A 13 -5.75 -3.12 35.57
C LYS A 13 -7.14 -2.91 34.97
N LYS A 14 -7.39 -1.76 34.35
CA LYS A 14 -8.67 -1.40 33.72
C LYS A 14 -8.77 -1.89 32.27
N LEU A 15 -7.64 -2.20 31.64
CA LEU A 15 -7.54 -2.75 30.29
C LEU A 15 -7.48 -4.29 30.41
N GLU A 16 -8.61 -4.97 30.24
CA GLU A 16 -8.62 -6.43 30.06
C GLU A 16 -8.05 -6.76 28.67
N VAL A 17 -6.74 -7.00 28.63
CA VAL A 17 -6.06 -7.52 27.43
C VAL A 17 -6.04 -9.03 27.53
N ILE A 18 -6.80 -9.69 26.65
CA ILE A 18 -6.72 -11.13 26.43
C ILE A 18 -6.30 -11.28 24.98
N ASP A 19 -5.02 -11.50 24.73
CA ASP A 19 -4.52 -11.79 23.39
C ASP A 19 -4.59 -13.30 23.15
N GLU A 20 -5.19 -13.70 22.03
CA GLU A 20 -4.53 -14.64 21.10
C GLU A 20 -4.61 -14.14 19.64
N ASP A 21 -5.70 -13.50 19.16
CA ASP A 21 -5.75 -12.94 17.79
C ASP A 21 -6.62 -11.67 17.64
N GLY A 22 -6.11 -10.52 18.09
CA GLY A 22 -6.69 -9.22 17.75
C GLY A 22 -6.83 -8.29 18.95
N LEU A 23 -6.09 -7.18 18.87
CA LEU A 23 -6.02 -6.12 19.87
C LEU A 23 -7.42 -5.58 20.25
N LYS A 24 -8.03 -6.10 21.32
CA LYS A 24 -9.20 -5.48 21.96
C LYS A 24 -8.72 -4.29 22.78
N ILE A 25 -8.74 -3.11 22.17
CA ILE A 25 -8.57 -1.88 22.94
C ILE A 25 -9.89 -1.59 23.66
N ALA A 26 -9.95 -1.93 24.95
CA ALA A 26 -11.07 -1.55 25.81
C ALA A 26 -10.91 -0.08 26.22
N TYR A 27 -11.49 0.84 25.46
CA TYR A 27 -11.58 2.23 25.88
C TYR A 27 -12.77 2.43 26.81
N ASP A 28 -12.57 3.19 27.89
CA ASP A 28 -13.67 3.64 28.73
C ASP A 28 -14.53 4.63 27.94
N LYS A 29 -15.81 4.30 27.77
CA LYS A 29 -16.73 5.07 26.94
C LYS A 29 -16.87 6.51 27.47
N ASP A 30 -16.86 6.66 28.78
CA ASP A 30 -17.00 7.97 29.44
C ASP A 30 -15.78 8.85 29.17
N ASP A 31 -14.59 8.27 29.12
CA ASP A 31 -13.36 8.98 28.77
C ASP A 31 -13.37 9.40 27.28
N LEU A 32 -13.85 8.53 26.38
CA LEU A 32 -14.01 8.88 24.97
C LEU A 32 -15.06 9.98 24.75
N GLU A 33 -16.17 9.96 25.48
CA GLU A 33 -17.18 11.02 25.43
C GLU A 33 -16.61 12.35 25.94
N ARG A 34 -15.74 12.32 26.95
CA ARG A 34 -15.06 13.52 27.45
C ARG A 34 -14.01 14.07 26.48
N GLN A 35 -13.18 13.19 25.91
CA GLN A 35 -12.07 13.60 25.04
C GLN A 35 -12.52 13.87 23.60
N PHE A 36 -13.51 13.13 23.08
CA PHE A 36 -13.96 13.18 21.69
C PHE A 36 -15.50 13.25 21.57
N PRO A 37 -16.15 14.28 22.15
CA PRO A 37 -17.62 14.37 22.20
C PRO A 37 -18.28 14.42 20.82
N GLN A 38 -17.63 15.05 19.84
CA GLN A 38 -18.16 15.14 18.48
C GLN A 38 -18.13 13.80 17.76
N LEU A 39 -17.01 13.07 17.88
CA LEU A 39 -16.85 11.74 17.28
C LEU A 39 -17.85 10.75 17.88
N MET A 40 -18.02 10.74 19.20
CA MET A 40 -19.00 9.87 19.87
C MET A 40 -20.43 10.18 19.44
N ARG A 41 -20.75 11.46 19.24
CA ARG A 41 -22.05 11.88 18.72
C ARG A 41 -22.26 11.44 17.27
N GLU A 42 -21.23 11.48 16.43
CA GLU A 42 -21.28 11.01 15.05
C GLU A 42 -21.45 9.49 14.96
N LEU A 43 -20.66 8.73 15.74
CA LEU A 43 -20.76 7.28 15.85
C LEU A 43 -22.16 6.85 16.33
N SER A 44 -22.69 7.52 17.36
CA SER A 44 -24.02 7.22 17.91
C SER A 44 -25.16 7.55 16.94
N ASN A 45 -25.03 8.66 16.20
CA ASN A 45 -26.05 9.09 15.25
C ASN A 45 -26.02 8.29 13.94
N ASN A 46 -24.90 7.62 13.62
CA ASN A 46 -24.72 6.76 12.44
C ASN A 46 -25.06 7.45 11.10
N LYS A 47 -25.04 8.79 11.07
CA LYS A 47 -25.51 9.61 9.93
C LYS A 47 -24.56 9.59 8.73
N ASN A 48 -23.28 9.22 8.94
CA ASN A 48 -22.23 9.26 7.93
C ASN A 48 -21.47 7.92 7.81
N SER A 49 -22.13 6.78 8.05
CA SER A 49 -21.45 5.48 7.92
C SER A 49 -21.28 5.08 6.46
N LEU A 50 -20.04 4.79 6.08
CA LEU A 50 -19.72 4.15 4.81
C LEU A 50 -19.61 2.64 5.09
N LYS A 51 -20.52 1.84 4.53
CA LYS A 51 -20.39 0.37 4.57
C LYS A 51 -19.24 -0.04 3.66
N ILE A 52 -18.07 -0.24 4.24
CA ILE A 52 -16.96 -0.90 3.56
C ILE A 52 -17.25 -2.40 3.62
N LYS A 53 -17.39 -3.07 2.46
CA LYS A 53 -17.32 -4.53 2.43
C LYS A 53 -15.93 -4.89 2.93
N GLY A 54 -15.86 -5.60 4.06
CA GLY A 54 -14.59 -6.11 4.58
C GLY A 54 -13.83 -6.79 3.44
N ILE A 55 -12.58 -6.39 3.26
CA ILE A 55 -11.66 -7.15 2.43
C ILE A 55 -11.27 -8.33 3.31
N ASP A 56 -11.64 -9.54 2.90
CA ASP A 56 -11.22 -10.75 3.59
C ASP A 56 -9.69 -10.81 3.54
N TYR A 57 -9.04 -10.58 4.68
CA TYR A 57 -7.59 -10.76 4.83
C TYR A 57 -7.26 -12.25 5.06
N GLU A 58 -7.91 -13.16 4.34
CA GLU A 58 -7.48 -14.57 4.26
C GLU A 58 -6.26 -14.69 3.32
N ILE A 59 -5.21 -13.92 3.59
CA ILE A 59 -3.92 -14.03 2.90
C ILE A 59 -2.94 -14.91 3.70
N GLU A 60 -3.26 -15.27 4.95
CA GLU A 60 -2.27 -15.93 5.83
C GLU A 60 -2.28 -17.47 5.89
N GLN A 61 -3.17 -18.22 5.21
CA GLN A 61 -3.17 -19.69 5.36
C GLN A 61 -3.48 -20.55 4.12
N SER A 62 -3.21 -20.08 2.90
CA SER A 62 -3.17 -21.00 1.75
C SER A 62 -1.88 -20.84 0.95
N GLU A 63 -1.03 -21.86 1.02
CA GLU A 63 0.14 -22.03 0.15
C GLU A 63 -0.25 -22.21 -1.34
N GLU A 64 -1.55 -22.23 -1.64
CA GLU A 64 -2.07 -22.17 -2.99
C GLU A 64 -2.52 -20.75 -3.30
N ILE A 65 -1.63 -20.06 -4.01
CA ILE A 65 -1.88 -18.81 -4.72
C ILE A 65 -3.09 -19.02 -5.65
N ASN A 66 -4.30 -18.86 -5.10
CA ASN A 66 -5.47 -18.56 -5.89
C ASN A 66 -5.24 -17.14 -6.43
N LYS A 67 -4.46 -17.09 -7.52
CA LYS A 67 -4.50 -16.01 -8.49
C LYS A 67 -5.96 -15.89 -8.84
N VAL A 68 -6.66 -14.97 -8.18
CA VAL A 68 -7.77 -14.26 -8.82
C VAL A 68 -7.15 -13.80 -10.12
N VAL A 69 -7.48 -14.50 -11.20
CA VAL A 69 -7.01 -14.16 -12.54
C VAL A 69 -7.71 -12.85 -12.87
N GLN A 70 -7.17 -11.75 -12.35
CA GLN A 70 -7.46 -10.43 -12.85
C GLN A 70 -6.89 -10.45 -14.25
N THR A 71 -7.78 -10.54 -15.24
CA THR A 71 -7.50 -10.68 -16.68
C THR A 71 -6.89 -9.42 -17.29
N SER A 72 -6.16 -8.62 -16.52
CA SER A 72 -5.45 -7.48 -17.04
C SER A 72 -4.21 -7.21 -16.19
N ASN A 73 -3.12 -6.85 -16.85
CA ASN A 73 -1.86 -6.33 -16.32
C ASN A 73 -2.03 -4.99 -15.58
N TYR A 74 -3.16 -4.83 -14.88
CA TYR A 74 -3.78 -3.59 -14.45
C TYR A 74 -3.28 -3.16 -13.07
N CYS A 75 -2.75 -4.09 -12.28
CA CYS A 75 -2.50 -3.91 -10.86
C CYS A 75 -1.01 -3.91 -10.48
N GLU A 76 -0.16 -4.70 -11.15
CA GLU A 76 1.25 -4.85 -10.74
C GLU A 76 2.01 -3.50 -10.75
N ASP A 77 1.85 -2.72 -11.82
CA ASP A 77 2.45 -1.37 -12.00
C ASP A 77 2.04 -0.34 -10.92
N ILE A 78 0.88 -0.54 -10.28
CA ILE A 78 0.29 0.37 -9.27
C ILE A 78 0.63 -0.09 -7.86
N PHE A 79 0.47 -1.38 -7.58
CA PHE A 79 0.62 -1.91 -6.22
C PHE A 79 2.06 -2.17 -5.85
N ASN A 80 2.91 -2.57 -6.80
CA ASN A 80 4.29 -2.92 -6.53
C ASN A 80 5.23 -2.42 -7.64
N PRO A 81 5.53 -1.10 -7.69
CA PRO A 81 6.46 -0.56 -8.67
C PRO A 81 7.85 -1.19 -8.50
N GLY A 82 8.42 -1.68 -9.59
CA GLY A 82 9.77 -2.25 -9.61
C GLY A 82 10.85 -1.20 -9.89
N ALA A 83 12.11 -1.65 -9.98
CA ALA A 83 13.26 -0.78 -10.25
C ALA A 83 13.09 0.08 -11.52
N ILE A 84 12.53 -0.49 -12.58
CA ILE A 84 12.28 0.20 -13.84
C ILE A 84 11.26 1.33 -13.65
N ASP A 85 10.23 1.14 -12.82
CA ASP A 85 9.19 2.13 -12.58
C ASP A 85 9.68 3.37 -11.84
N PHE A 86 10.67 3.19 -10.96
CA PHE A 86 11.36 4.28 -10.30
C PHE A 86 12.31 5.00 -11.26
N ILE A 87 13.10 4.27 -12.05
CA ILE A 87 14.01 4.88 -13.04
C ILE A 87 13.24 5.71 -14.06
N ARG A 88 12.06 5.26 -14.50
CA ARG A 88 11.19 6.00 -15.43
C ARG A 88 10.64 7.32 -14.88
N ARG A 89 10.89 7.66 -13.63
CA ARG A 89 10.54 8.96 -13.02
C ARG A 89 11.73 9.89 -12.86
N CYS A 90 12.94 9.36 -12.98
CA CYS A 90 14.16 10.12 -12.80
C CYS A 90 14.34 11.11 -13.94
N LYS A 91 14.75 12.33 -13.61
CA LYS A 91 15.09 13.37 -14.60
C LYS A 91 16.58 13.35 -14.92
N ASN A 92 17.39 13.01 -13.92
CA ASN A 92 18.84 13.10 -13.98
C ASN A 92 19.46 11.72 -13.79
N ARG A 93 20.66 11.56 -14.35
CA ARG A 93 21.45 10.32 -14.20
C ARG A 93 21.79 10.00 -12.74
N GLU A 94 22.11 11.02 -11.96
CA GLU A 94 22.48 10.89 -10.54
C GLU A 94 21.31 10.34 -9.72
N GLU A 95 20.11 10.90 -9.90
CA GLU A 95 18.88 10.42 -9.28
C GLU A 95 18.61 8.93 -9.58
N ALA A 96 18.80 8.52 -10.84
CA ALA A 96 18.60 7.12 -11.22
C ALA A 96 19.64 6.18 -10.57
N LEU A 97 20.88 6.63 -10.38
CA LEU A 97 21.92 5.85 -9.68
C LEU A 97 21.63 5.76 -8.18
N GLU A 98 21.17 6.84 -7.55
CA GLU A 98 20.76 6.83 -6.14
C GLU A 98 19.59 5.86 -5.89
N ILE A 99 18.60 5.85 -6.79
CA ILE A 99 17.49 4.90 -6.74
C ILE A 99 18.01 3.45 -6.83
N LEU A 100 18.94 3.16 -7.74
CA LEU A 100 19.53 1.84 -7.87
C LEU A 100 20.31 1.42 -6.61
N ASP A 101 21.08 2.33 -6.02
CA ASP A 101 21.83 2.09 -4.77
C ASP A 101 20.86 1.82 -3.60
N TYR A 102 19.77 2.57 -3.53
CA TYR A 102 18.72 2.38 -2.52
C TYR A 102 18.04 1.01 -2.63
N LEU A 103 17.67 0.61 -3.85
CA LEU A 103 17.01 -0.68 -4.11
C LEU A 103 17.94 -1.87 -3.83
N LEU A 104 19.23 -1.73 -4.15
CA LEU A 104 20.24 -2.73 -3.80
C LEU A 104 20.39 -2.86 -2.28
N GLY A 105 20.42 -1.74 -1.54
CA GLY A 105 20.48 -1.74 -0.08
C GLY A 105 19.27 -2.42 0.58
N ARG A 106 18.10 -2.36 -0.05
CA ARG A 106 16.88 -3.04 0.40
C ARG A 106 16.77 -4.49 -0.06
N SER A 107 17.74 -5.01 -0.82
CA SER A 107 17.68 -6.32 -1.46
C SER A 107 16.47 -6.52 -2.39
N GLU A 108 15.92 -5.42 -2.93
CA GLU A 108 14.85 -5.44 -3.94
C GLU A 108 15.41 -5.57 -5.37
N LEU A 109 16.74 -5.47 -5.50
CA LEU A 109 17.45 -5.61 -6.76
C LEU A 109 18.69 -6.51 -6.57
N ASN A 110 18.87 -7.51 -7.44
CA ASN A 110 20.06 -8.35 -7.42
C ASN A 110 21.30 -7.56 -7.89
N ILE A 111 22.48 -7.92 -7.38
CA ILE A 111 23.78 -7.32 -7.72
C ILE A 111 24.05 -7.39 -9.23
N GLN A 112 23.68 -8.49 -9.89
CA GLN A 112 23.87 -8.65 -11.34
C GLN A 112 23.02 -7.63 -12.13
N ASP A 113 21.75 -7.48 -11.77
CA ASP A 113 20.83 -6.55 -12.43
C ASP A 113 21.21 -5.10 -12.15
N TYR A 114 21.61 -4.81 -10.90
CA TYR A 114 22.15 -3.53 -10.49
C TYR A 114 23.34 -3.11 -11.36
N ASN A 115 24.35 -3.97 -11.53
CA ASN A 115 25.53 -3.64 -12.32
C ASN A 115 25.18 -3.41 -13.80
N SER A 116 24.28 -4.22 -14.34
CA SER A 116 23.82 -4.10 -15.73
C SER A 116 23.10 -2.77 -15.96
N LEU A 117 22.15 -2.42 -15.09
CA LEU A 117 21.41 -1.15 -15.15
C LEU A 117 22.33 0.06 -14.93
N LYS A 118 23.24 -0.03 -13.96
CA LYS A 118 24.21 1.03 -13.65
C LYS A 118 25.12 1.33 -14.83
N ASN A 119 25.63 0.32 -15.53
CA ASN A 119 26.45 0.51 -16.71
C ASN A 119 25.65 1.17 -17.84
N ARG A 120 24.43 0.67 -18.10
CA ARG A 120 23.53 1.22 -19.12
C ARG A 120 23.17 2.69 -18.88
N ILE A 121 22.92 3.07 -17.63
CA ILE A 121 22.58 4.46 -17.25
C ILE A 121 23.79 5.38 -17.28
N LYS A 122 25.00 4.85 -17.07
CA LYS A 122 26.26 5.64 -17.11
C LYS A 122 26.64 6.11 -18.50
N GLU A 123 26.26 5.37 -19.54
CA GLU A 123 26.50 5.72 -20.94
C GLU A 123 25.86 7.07 -21.31
N GLU A 124 26.41 7.72 -22.35
CA GLU A 124 25.91 9.02 -22.81
C GLU A 124 24.50 8.91 -23.39
N GLY A 125 23.57 9.66 -22.81
CA GLY A 125 22.13 9.55 -23.08
C GLY A 125 21.53 8.20 -22.68
N GLY A 126 22.23 7.39 -21.88
CA GLY A 126 21.81 6.04 -21.49
C GLY A 126 20.48 6.03 -20.75
N LEU A 127 20.28 6.98 -19.83
CA LEU A 127 19.02 7.14 -19.09
C LEU A 127 17.85 7.44 -20.02
N GLU A 128 17.99 8.40 -20.93
CA GLU A 128 16.91 8.80 -21.85
C GLU A 128 16.53 7.65 -22.79
N LYS A 129 17.53 6.95 -23.33
CA LYS A 129 17.33 5.75 -24.17
C LYS A 129 16.63 4.64 -23.39
N PHE A 130 17.07 4.37 -22.17
CA PHE A 130 16.46 3.36 -21.30
C PHE A 130 14.99 3.69 -21.00
N ILE A 131 14.70 4.94 -20.63
CA ILE A 131 13.33 5.40 -20.38
C ILE A 131 12.47 5.27 -21.64
N ALA A 132 12.99 5.65 -22.81
CA ALA A 132 12.27 5.54 -24.07
C ALA A 132 11.92 4.08 -24.41
N GLU A 133 12.85 3.14 -24.20
CA GLU A 133 12.63 1.71 -24.40
C GLU A 133 11.57 1.14 -23.45
N CYS A 134 11.59 1.55 -22.18
CA CYS A 134 10.64 1.08 -21.18
C CYS A 134 9.26 1.75 -21.24
N GLY A 135 8.92 2.44 -22.34
CA GLY A 135 7.61 3.04 -22.56
C GLY A 135 7.49 4.51 -22.12
N GLY A 136 8.61 5.22 -22.03
CA GLY A 136 8.67 6.66 -21.80
C GLY A 136 8.59 7.09 -20.33
N LEU A 137 8.81 8.40 -20.12
CA LEU A 137 8.86 9.04 -18.81
C LEU A 137 7.49 9.03 -18.12
N LYS A 138 7.44 8.55 -16.87
CA LYS A 138 6.24 8.59 -16.02
C LYS A 138 6.12 9.98 -15.38
N THR A 139 5.49 10.91 -16.09
CA THR A 139 5.24 12.27 -15.60
C THR A 139 4.18 12.30 -14.49
N SER A 140 4.08 13.42 -13.77
CA SER A 140 3.02 13.63 -12.78
C SER A 140 1.63 13.34 -13.38
N GLY A 141 0.79 12.61 -12.64
CA GLY A 141 -0.52 12.19 -13.12
C GLY A 141 -0.51 10.97 -14.07
N TYR A 142 0.62 10.29 -14.25
CA TYR A 142 0.75 9.17 -15.19
C TYR A 142 -0.24 8.04 -14.90
N TYR A 143 -0.35 7.62 -13.64
CA TYR A 143 -1.22 6.49 -13.26
C TYR A 143 -2.70 6.85 -13.38
N GLU A 144 -3.05 8.08 -13.06
CA GLU A 144 -4.40 8.61 -13.16
C GLU A 144 -4.88 8.67 -14.61
N ARG A 145 -3.97 8.98 -15.55
CA ARG A 145 -4.25 8.94 -16.99
C ARG A 145 -4.27 7.53 -17.54
N LYS A 146 -3.33 6.68 -17.12
CA LYS A 146 -3.21 5.29 -17.60
C LYS A 146 -4.35 4.40 -17.06
N PHE A 147 -4.79 4.66 -15.83
CA PHE A 147 -5.76 3.84 -15.09
C PHE A 147 -6.93 4.70 -14.56
N PRO A 148 -7.77 5.25 -15.44
CA PRO A 148 -8.87 6.12 -15.03
C PRO A 148 -9.96 5.34 -14.28
N ARG A 149 -10.41 5.90 -13.14
CA ARG A 149 -11.40 5.28 -12.23
C ARG A 149 -12.69 4.76 -12.90
N LYS A 150 -13.15 5.40 -13.98
CA LYS A 150 -14.38 4.98 -14.70
C LYS A 150 -14.26 3.60 -15.34
N ILE A 151 -13.08 3.23 -15.83
CA ILE A 151 -12.84 1.90 -16.44
C ILE A 151 -12.80 0.84 -15.34
N ASN A 152 -12.25 1.19 -14.18
CA ASN A 152 -12.05 0.26 -13.06
C ASN A 152 -13.37 -0.19 -12.43
N LEU A 153 -14.37 0.69 -12.41
CA LEU A 153 -15.71 0.37 -11.91
C LEU A 153 -16.46 -0.60 -12.85
N LEU A 154 -16.26 -0.48 -14.16
CA LEU A 154 -16.91 -1.34 -15.16
C LEU A 154 -16.33 -2.77 -15.17
N ASN A 155 -15.01 -2.92 -15.05
CA ASN A 155 -14.36 -4.24 -15.00
C ASN A 155 -14.72 -5.04 -13.73
N ILE A 156 -15.06 -4.35 -12.63
CA ILE A 156 -15.52 -5.01 -11.39
C ILE A 156 -16.94 -5.58 -11.56
N ASP A 157 -17.77 -4.98 -12.42
CA ASP A 157 -19.15 -5.43 -12.65
C ASP A 157 -19.26 -6.58 -13.65
N GLU A 158 -18.38 -6.66 -14.66
CA GLU A 158 -18.35 -7.81 -15.60
C GLU A 158 -17.90 -9.12 -14.94
N SER A 159 -17.07 -9.05 -13.89
CA SER A 159 -16.68 -10.24 -13.10
C SER A 159 -17.82 -10.82 -12.24
N LYS A 160 -18.99 -10.17 -12.19
CA LYS A 160 -20.16 -10.63 -11.42
C LYS A 160 -21.24 -11.32 -12.27
N SER A 161 -21.15 -11.32 -13.60
CA SER A 161 -22.19 -11.89 -14.46
C SER A 161 -22.01 -13.35 -14.85
N GLU A 162 -20.86 -13.97 -14.56
CA GLU A 162 -20.64 -15.40 -14.79
C GLU A 162 -20.76 -16.16 -13.46
N ASN A 163 -21.99 -16.40 -12.99
CA ASN A 163 -22.38 -17.49 -12.08
C ASN A 163 -23.89 -17.34 -11.81
N LEU A 164 -24.69 -17.61 -12.83
CA LEU A 164 -26.14 -17.82 -12.75
C LEU A 164 -26.46 -18.92 -13.76
N ASP A 165 -26.12 -20.15 -13.39
CA ASP A 165 -26.73 -21.40 -13.89
C ASP A 165 -26.92 -22.34 -12.69
#